data_AF-A0A0K8UEP4-F1
#
_entry.id   AF-A0A0K8UEP4-F1
#
_cell.length_a   1.000
_cell.length_b   1.000
_cell.length_c   1.000
_cell.angle_alpha   90.00
_cell.angle_beta   90.00
_cell.angle_gamma   90.00
#
_symmetry.space_group_name_H-M   'P 1'
#
loop_
_entity.id
_entity.type
_entity.pdbx_description
1 polymer ?
#
loop_
_entity_poly.entity_id
_entity_poly.type
_entity_poly.pdbx_seq_one_letter_code
_entity_poly.pdbx_strand_id
1 'polypeptide(L)'
;MGKVVRQDKSGIQKIRAKEIVPGDIVEVSVGDKIPADIRLTHIYSTTLRIDQSILTGESVSVIKHTDPIPDPRAVNQDKKNILFSGTNVAAGKARGVVIGTGLNTAIGKIRTEMSETEEIKTPLQQKLDEFGEQLSKLISIICFAVWAINI
;
A
#
# COMPACT_ATOMS: atom_id res chain seq x y z
N MET A 1 -6.51 -3.82 -14.97
CA MET A 1 -6.21 -5.20 -15.43
C MET A 1 -4.71 -5.33 -15.52
N GLY A 2 -4.13 -6.50 -15.28
CA GLY A 2 -2.69 -6.75 -15.42
C GLY A 2 -2.41 -7.71 -16.57
N LYS A 3 -1.26 -7.56 -17.23
CA LYS A 3 -0.78 -8.43 -18.30
C LYS A 3 0.22 -9.41 -17.68
N VAL A 4 -0.10 -10.70 -17.69
CA VAL A 4 0.73 -11.75 -17.09
C VAL A 4 1.14 -12.80 -18.12
N VAL A 5 2.27 -13.44 -17.88
CA VAL A 5 2.80 -14.56 -18.66
C VAL A 5 2.94 -15.74 -17.71
N ARG A 6 2.13 -16.78 -17.92
CA ARG A 6 2.09 -18.00 -17.13
C ARG A 6 2.33 -19.21 -18.04
N GLN A 7 2.80 -20.32 -17.48
CA GLN A 7 3.11 -21.53 -18.26
C GLN A 7 1.88 -22.23 -18.84
N ASP A 8 0.70 -22.00 -18.26
CA ASP A 8 -0.56 -22.67 -18.62
C ASP A 8 -1.08 -22.29 -20.00
N LYS A 9 -0.77 -21.09 -20.51
CA LYS A 9 -1.14 -20.66 -21.87
C LYS A 9 -0.02 -19.88 -22.53
N SER A 10 0.14 -20.14 -23.83
CA SER A 10 1.09 -19.39 -24.66
C SER A 10 0.62 -17.94 -24.87
N GLY A 11 1.50 -16.98 -24.58
CA GLY A 11 1.25 -15.55 -24.80
C GLY A 11 0.90 -14.74 -23.55
N ILE A 12 0.55 -13.47 -23.77
CA ILE A 12 0.24 -12.51 -22.71
C ILE A 12 -1.25 -12.59 -22.37
N GLN A 13 -1.55 -12.88 -21.11
CA GLN A 13 -2.92 -12.97 -20.61
C GLN A 13 -3.29 -11.69 -19.85
N LYS A 14 -4.49 -11.14 -20.12
CA LYS A 14 -5.04 -10.03 -19.33
C LYS A 14 -5.92 -10.59 -18.22
N ILE A 15 -5.46 -10.47 -16.98
CA ILE A 15 -6.21 -10.91 -15.79
C ILE A 15 -6.56 -9.72 -14.89
N ARG A 16 -7.41 -9.95 -13.90
CA ARG A 16 -7.70 -8.93 -12.88
C ARG A 16 -6.47 -8.76 -12.00
N ALA A 17 -6.19 -7.52 -11.57
CA ALA A 17 -5.01 -7.24 -10.73
C ALA A 17 -5.04 -8.02 -9.40
N LYS A 18 -6.24 -8.32 -8.87
CA LYS A 18 -6.44 -9.13 -7.66
C LYS A 18 -6.05 -10.61 -7.80
N GLU A 19 -5.90 -11.10 -9.03
CA GLU A 19 -5.54 -12.50 -9.33
C GLU A 19 -4.03 -12.67 -9.56
N ILE A 20 -3.27 -11.58 -9.47
CA ILE A 20 -1.81 -11.59 -9.58
C ILE A 20 -1.22 -12.04 -8.25
N VAL A 21 -0.27 -12.97 -8.34
CA VAL A 21 0.42 -13.55 -7.18
C VAL A 21 1.93 -13.31 -7.27
N PRO A 22 2.65 -13.31 -6.13
CA PRO A 22 4.10 -13.32 -6.14
C PRO A 22 4.66 -14.47 -6.99
N GLY A 23 5.67 -14.19 -7.80
CA GLY A 23 6.24 -15.12 -8.78
C GLY A 23 5.65 -15.02 -10.19
N ASP A 24 4.51 -14.35 -10.37
CA ASP A 24 3.98 -14.10 -11.73
C ASP A 24 4.95 -13.23 -12.53
N ILE A 25 5.14 -13.59 -13.80
CA ILE A 25 5.84 -12.74 -14.77
C ILE A 25 4.82 -11.78 -15.36
N VAL A 26 5.09 -10.49 -15.24
CA VAL A 26 4.17 -9.44 -15.70
C VAL A 26 4.84 -8.54 -16.70
N GLU A 27 4.05 -8.10 -17.67
CA GLU A 27 4.48 -7.18 -18.71
C GLU A 27 3.78 -5.84 -18.52
N VAL A 28 4.54 -4.75 -18.63
CA VAL A 28 4.04 -3.39 -18.47
C VAL A 28 4.41 -2.58 -19.69
N SER A 29 3.50 -1.72 -20.11
CA SER A 29 3.65 -0.82 -21.26
C SER A 29 3.22 0.58 -20.87
N VAL A 30 3.61 1.57 -21.68
CA VAL A 30 3.19 2.97 -21.51
C VAL A 30 1.68 3.09 -21.28
N GLY A 31 1.30 3.90 -20.28
CA GLY A 31 -0.08 4.11 -19.85
C GLY A 31 -0.65 3.02 -18.92
N ASP A 32 0.05 1.89 -18.73
CA ASP A 32 -0.38 0.90 -17.75
C ASP A 32 -0.13 1.39 -16.32
N LYS A 33 -1.11 1.14 -15.44
CA LYS A 33 -0.92 1.23 -13.99
C LYS A 33 -0.31 -0.07 -13.49
N ILE A 34 0.74 0.07 -12.68
CA ILE A 34 1.46 -1.05 -12.09
C ILE A 34 0.57 -1.76 -11.06
N PRO A 35 0.27 -3.07 -11.23
CA PRO A 35 -0.74 -3.74 -10.40
C PRO A 35 -0.21 -4.31 -9.08
N ALA A 36 1.11 -4.46 -8.95
CA ALA A 36 1.80 -5.09 -7.83
C ALA A 36 3.25 -4.58 -7.78
N ASP A 37 3.99 -4.88 -6.70
CA ASP A 37 5.42 -4.58 -6.66
C ASP A 37 6.17 -5.61 -7.51
N ILE A 38 6.97 -5.14 -8.46
CA ILE A 38 7.59 -5.95 -9.51
C ILE A 38 9.08 -5.67 -9.57
N ARG A 39 9.90 -6.71 -9.50
CA ARG A 39 11.32 -6.64 -9.82
C ARG A 39 11.49 -6.75 -11.33
N LEU A 40 12.09 -5.72 -11.94
CA LEU A 40 12.37 -5.70 -13.37
C LEU A 40 13.32 -6.85 -13.75
N THR A 41 13.03 -7.55 -14.83
CA THR A 41 13.91 -8.60 -15.37
C THR A 41 14.43 -8.20 -16.74
N HIS A 42 13.62 -7.51 -17.53
CA HIS A 42 14.00 -7.11 -18.88
C HIS A 42 13.27 -5.84 -19.30
N ILE A 43 13.96 -4.95 -20.03
CA ILE A 43 13.39 -3.73 -20.59
C ILE A 43 13.47 -3.88 -22.11
N TYR A 44 12.31 -3.85 -22.78
CA TYR A 44 12.22 -4.00 -24.23
C TYR A 44 12.44 -2.69 -24.98
N SER A 45 12.18 -1.55 -24.33
CA SER A 45 12.38 -0.22 -24.88
C SER A 45 13.78 0.33 -24.57
N THR A 46 14.19 1.38 -25.28
CA THR A 46 15.47 2.08 -25.01
C THR A 46 15.55 2.60 -23.57
N THR A 47 14.43 3.13 -23.06
CA THR A 47 14.32 3.59 -21.67
C THR A 47 12.98 3.17 -21.09
N LEU A 48 12.95 2.95 -19.78
CA LEU A 48 11.72 2.77 -19.00
C LEU A 48 11.60 3.92 -18.02
N ARG A 49 10.50 4.66 -18.08
CA ARG A 49 10.18 5.78 -17.19
C ARG A 49 8.89 5.49 -16.44
N ILE A 50 8.93 5.69 -15.13
CA ILE A 50 7.80 5.47 -14.24
C ILE A 50 7.50 6.75 -13.48
N ASP A 51 6.23 7.11 -13.43
CA ASP A 51 5.73 8.17 -12.56
C ASP A 51 5.50 7.58 -11.15
N GLN A 52 6.31 8.03 -10.20
CA GLN A 52 6.29 7.57 -8.80
C GLN A 52 5.75 8.64 -7.84
N SER A 53 5.07 9.68 -8.36
CA SER A 53 4.53 10.80 -7.59
C SER A 53 3.68 10.38 -6.40
N ILE A 54 2.91 9.30 -6.52
CA ILE A 54 2.08 8.78 -5.42
C ILE A 54 2.88 8.23 -4.23
N LEU A 55 4.14 7.84 -4.42
CA LEU A 55 4.99 7.28 -3.36
C LEU A 55 6.10 8.23 -2.90
N THR A 56 6.60 9.09 -3.81
CA THR A 56 7.73 9.98 -3.52
C THR A 56 7.32 11.44 -3.39
N GLY A 57 6.12 11.81 -3.88
CA GLY A 57 5.68 13.20 -3.97
C GLY A 57 6.31 13.99 -5.12
N GLU A 58 7.21 13.37 -5.90
CA GLU A 58 7.91 14.03 -7.00
C GLU A 58 7.19 13.81 -8.33
N SER A 59 6.86 14.89 -9.06
CA SER A 59 6.16 14.82 -10.35
C SER A 59 7.05 14.39 -11.53
N VAL A 60 8.36 14.24 -11.31
CA VAL A 60 9.31 13.90 -12.38
C VAL A 60 9.40 12.38 -12.52
N SER A 61 9.23 11.88 -13.74
CA SER A 61 9.35 10.45 -14.02
C SER A 61 10.78 9.95 -13.80
N VAL A 62 10.93 8.79 -13.15
CA VAL A 62 12.23 8.18 -12.83
C VAL A 62 12.59 7.12 -13.86
N ILE A 63 13.84 7.14 -14.33
CA ILE A 63 14.39 6.10 -15.22
C ILE A 63 14.73 4.85 -14.40
N LYS A 64 14.26 3.70 -14.87
CA LYS A 64 14.48 2.40 -14.24
C LYS A 64 15.50 1.55 -15.02
N HIS A 65 16.20 0.66 -14.31
CA HIS A 65 17.19 -0.27 -14.87
C HIS A 65 17.06 -1.67 -14.26
N THR A 66 17.69 -2.68 -14.86
CA THR A 66 17.61 -4.08 -14.40
C THR A 66 18.66 -4.45 -13.36
N ASP A 67 19.71 -3.65 -13.21
CA ASP A 67 20.84 -3.98 -12.34
C ASP A 67 20.44 -4.14 -10.87
N PRO A 68 21.12 -5.04 -10.12
CA PRO A 68 20.91 -5.16 -8.68
C PRO A 68 21.30 -3.86 -7.97
N ILE A 69 20.64 -3.61 -6.84
CA ILE A 69 20.97 -2.48 -5.98
C ILE A 69 21.87 -3.01 -4.87
N PRO A 70 23.07 -2.44 -4.67
CA PRO A 70 24.02 -2.95 -3.68
C PRO A 70 23.52 -2.82 -2.24
N ASP A 71 22.77 -1.76 -1.95
CA ASP A 71 22.29 -1.47 -0.60
C ASP A 71 20.99 -2.24 -0.29
N PRO A 72 21.01 -3.19 0.67
CA PRO A 72 19.82 -3.92 1.09
C PRO A 72 18.79 -3.05 1.81
N ARG A 73 19.19 -1.87 2.32
CA ARG A 73 18.32 -0.91 3.04
C ARG A 73 17.96 0.31 2.20
N ALA A 74 18.19 0.25 0.89
CA ALA A 74 17.86 1.32 -0.04
C ALA A 74 16.41 1.81 0.15
N VAL A 75 16.23 3.13 0.13
CA VAL A 75 14.92 3.77 0.16
C VAL A 75 14.16 3.52 -1.15
N ASN A 76 12.85 3.79 -1.17
CA ASN A 76 12.01 3.52 -2.34
C ASN A 76 12.43 4.31 -3.59
N GLN A 77 13.01 5.50 -3.43
CA GLN A 77 13.56 6.29 -4.54
C GLN A 77 14.78 5.62 -5.21
N ASP A 78 15.65 5.01 -4.40
CA ASP A 78 16.87 4.33 -4.89
C ASP A 78 16.57 2.98 -5.53
N LYS A 79 15.38 2.43 -5.29
CA LYS A 79 14.85 1.19 -5.89
C LYS A 79 14.51 1.36 -7.38
N LYS A 80 15.53 1.66 -8.18
CA LYS A 80 15.45 1.87 -9.63
C LYS A 80 15.26 0.57 -10.44
N ASN A 81 15.33 -0.58 -9.79
CA ASN A 81 15.05 -1.87 -10.41
C ASN A 81 13.69 -2.47 -10.01
N ILE A 82 12.90 -1.72 -9.23
CA ILE A 82 11.56 -2.11 -8.78
C ILE A 82 10.53 -1.13 -9.34
N LEU A 83 9.41 -1.70 -9.78
CA LEU A 83 8.17 -1.00 -10.08
C LEU A 83 7.23 -1.17 -8.89
N PHE A 84 6.61 -0.09 -8.44
CA PHE A 84 5.74 -0.15 -7.26
C PHE A 84 4.27 -0.14 -7.66
N SER A 85 3.46 -0.90 -6.93
CA SER A 85 2.01 -0.93 -7.10
C SER A 85 1.40 0.48 -7.02
N GLY A 86 0.49 0.78 -7.94
CA GLY A 86 -0.20 2.06 -8.00
C GLY A 86 0.53 3.17 -8.79
N THR A 87 1.83 2.98 -9.10
CA THR A 87 2.58 3.87 -10.00
C THR A 87 2.17 3.66 -11.46
N ASN A 88 2.51 4.60 -12.34
CA ASN A 88 2.12 4.56 -13.76
C ASN A 88 3.36 4.51 -14.66
N VAL A 89 3.27 3.76 -15.77
CA VAL A 89 4.32 3.75 -16.78
C VAL A 89 4.22 5.00 -17.65
N ALA A 90 5.15 5.93 -17.46
CA ALA A 90 5.22 7.17 -18.22
C ALA A 90 5.75 6.94 -19.64
N ALA A 91 6.74 6.06 -19.80
CA ALA A 91 7.26 5.67 -21.11
C ALA A 91 7.95 4.31 -21.08
N GLY A 92 7.88 3.60 -22.19
CA GLY A 92 8.61 2.36 -22.41
C GLY A 92 7.77 1.09 -22.20
N LYS A 93 8.47 -0.05 -22.30
CA LYS A 93 7.89 -1.39 -22.16
C LYS A 93 8.89 -2.30 -21.47
N ALA A 94 8.43 -3.04 -20.47
CA ALA A 94 9.28 -3.90 -19.68
C ALA A 94 8.54 -5.13 -19.16
N ARG A 95 9.33 -6.09 -18.70
CA ARG A 95 8.88 -7.31 -18.03
C ARG A 95 9.58 -7.43 -16.68
N GLY A 96 8.88 -8.01 -15.73
CA GLY A 96 9.43 -8.29 -14.42
C GLY A 96 8.68 -9.39 -13.70
N VAL A 97 9.22 -9.79 -12.56
CA VAL A 97 8.61 -10.77 -11.66
C VAL A 97 7.95 -10.06 -10.49
N VAL A 98 6.74 -10.48 -10.13
CA VAL A 98 6.02 -9.94 -8.98
C VAL A 98 6.71 -10.39 -7.71
N ILE A 99 7.08 -9.43 -6.87
CA ILE A 99 7.73 -9.67 -5.56
C ILE A 99 6.78 -9.45 -4.39
N GLY A 100 5.73 -8.63 -4.56
CA GLY A 100 4.78 -8.32 -3.50
C GLY A 100 3.43 -7.89 -4.04
N THR A 101 2.36 -8.32 -3.38
CA THR A 101 0.96 -8.01 -3.72
C THR A 101 0.19 -7.60 -2.46
N GLY A 102 -0.93 -6.89 -2.63
CA GLY A 102 -1.79 -6.48 -1.51
C GLY A 102 -1.06 -5.65 -0.45
N LEU A 103 -1.23 -6.03 0.82
CA LEU A 103 -0.62 -5.36 1.98
C LEU A 103 0.92 -5.42 1.99
N ASN A 104 1.52 -6.40 1.30
CA ASN A 104 2.97 -6.56 1.23
C ASN A 104 3.65 -5.62 0.22
N THR A 105 2.88 -4.81 -0.51
CA THR A 105 3.42 -3.79 -1.42
C THR A 105 3.87 -2.54 -0.66
N ALA A 106 4.70 -1.70 -1.27
CA ALA A 106 5.09 -0.40 -0.70
C ALA A 106 3.86 0.46 -0.32
N ILE A 107 2.86 0.54 -1.20
CA ILE A 107 1.61 1.26 -0.90
C ILE A 107 0.75 0.53 0.15
N GLY A 108 0.80 -0.80 0.18
CA GLY A 108 0.10 -1.62 1.18
C GLY A 108 0.64 -1.41 2.60
N LYS A 109 1.96 -1.27 2.74
CA LYS A 109 2.61 -0.94 4.03
C LYS A 109 2.17 0.43 4.54
N ILE A 110 2.19 1.44 3.68
CA ILE A 110 1.68 2.79 4.02
C ILE A 110 0.23 2.72 4.47
N ARG A 111 -0.63 1.98 3.76
CA ARG A 111 -2.04 1.81 4.16
C ARG A 111 -2.21 1.15 5.53
N THR A 112 -1.37 0.17 5.83
CA THR A 112 -1.41 -0.56 7.11
C THR A 112 -1.01 0.38 8.25
N GLU A 113 0.10 1.11 8.10
CA GLU A 113 0.56 2.11 9.09
C GLU A 113 -0.50 3.20 9.33
N MET A 114 -1.18 3.66 8.28
CA MET A 114 -2.28 4.63 8.41
C MET A 114 -3.49 4.05 9.15
N SER A 115 -3.76 2.76 9.03
CA SER A 115 -4.90 2.10 9.68
C SER A 115 -4.60 1.69 11.12
N GLU A 116 -3.32 1.44 11.45
CA GLU A 116 -2.83 1.19 12.81
C GLU A 116 -2.70 2.48 13.64
N THR A 117 -2.84 3.64 13.02
CA THR A 117 -2.96 4.89 13.77
C THR A 117 -4.30 4.87 14.52
N GLU A 118 -4.24 4.54 15.81
CA GLU A 118 -5.39 4.59 16.71
C GLU A 118 -6.10 5.95 16.57
N GLU A 119 -7.43 5.95 16.50
CA GLU A 119 -8.21 7.17 16.56
C GLU A 119 -7.94 7.87 17.89
N ILE A 120 -7.03 8.84 17.88
CA ILE A 120 -6.75 9.67 19.03
C ILE A 120 -8.03 10.48 19.29
N LYS A 121 -8.76 10.10 20.35
CA LYS A 121 -9.92 10.87 20.81
C LYS A 121 -9.52 12.33 20.95
N THR A 122 -10.35 13.22 20.42
CA THR A 122 -10.08 14.66 20.52
C THR A 122 -10.03 15.09 21.99
N PRO A 123 -9.26 16.13 22.36
CA PRO A 123 -9.20 16.61 23.75
C PRO A 123 -10.59 16.91 24.35
N LEU A 124 -11.55 17.33 23.51
CA LEU A 124 -12.93 17.56 23.94
C LEU A 124 -13.69 16.25 24.20
N GLN A 125 -13.55 15.23 23.35
CA GLN A 125 -14.18 13.92 23.57
C GLN A 125 -13.65 13.26 24.84
N GLN A 126 -12.34 13.34 25.11
CA GLN A 126 -11.77 12.83 26.36
C GLN A 126 -12.39 13.50 27.58
N LYS A 127 -12.57 14.83 27.53
CA LYS A 127 -13.23 15.58 28.61
C LYS A 127 -14.69 15.18 28.79
N LEU A 128 -15.44 15.01 27.69
CA LEU A 128 -16.84 14.57 27.74
C LEU A 128 -16.98 13.15 28.32
N ASP A 129 -16.07 12.24 27.96
CA ASP A 129 -16.03 10.88 28.51
C ASP A 129 -15.73 10.91 30.02
N GLU A 130 -14.74 11.70 30.46
CA GLU A 130 -14.43 11.92 31.89
C GLU A 130 -15.64 12.47 32.65
N PHE A 131 -16.32 13.48 32.09
CA PHE A 131 -17.54 14.05 32.70
C PHE A 131 -18.67 13.01 32.77
N GLY A 132 -18.88 12.24 31.71
CA GLY A 132 -19.88 11.18 31.66
C GLY A 132 -19.65 10.08 32.70
N GLU A 133 -18.39 9.66 32.86
CA GLU A 133 -18.01 8.65 33.85
C GLU A 133 -18.20 9.16 35.30
N GLN A 134 -17.86 10.42 35.56
CA GLN A 134 -18.11 11.05 36.87
C GLN A 134 -19.61 11.14 37.21
N LEU A 135 -20.44 11.57 36.25
CA LEU A 135 -21.90 11.64 36.41
C LEU A 135 -22.49 10.25 36.67
N SER A 136 -22.09 9.25 35.87
CA SER A 136 -22.58 7.87 36.01
C SER A 136 -22.24 7.27 37.38
N LYS A 137 -21.03 7.54 37.88
CA LYS A 137 -20.60 7.10 39.22
C LYS A 137 -21.41 7.77 40.33
N LEU A 138 -21.67 9.07 40.22
CA LEU A 138 -22.46 9.82 41.20
C LEU A 138 -23.91 9.31 41.26
N ILE A 139 -24.56 9.15 40.11
CA ILE A 139 -25.95 8.65 40.03
C ILE A 139 -26.03 7.23 40.60
N SER A 140 -25.08 6.36 40.27
CA SER A 140 -25.04 4.99 40.81
C SER A 140 -24.94 4.96 42.33
N ILE A 141 -24.11 5.81 42.94
CA ILE A 141 -24.00 5.94 44.41
C ILE A 141 -25.33 6.38 45.02
N ILE A 142 -25.98 7.40 44.44
CA ILE A 142 -27.27 7.90 44.94
C ILE A 142 -28.35 6.82 44.86
N CYS A 143 -28.43 6.09 43.74
CA CYS A 143 -29.38 4.99 43.57
C CYS A 143 -29.20 3.90 44.63
N PHE A 144 -27.95 3.47 44.90
CA PHE A 144 -27.67 2.48 45.94
C PHE A 144 -28.03 2.99 47.35
N ALA A 145 -27.77 4.27 47.65
CA ALA A 145 -28.11 4.86 48.94
C ALA A 145 -29.63 4.91 49.17
N VAL A 146 -30.40 5.33 48.16
CA VAL A 146 -31.87 5.36 48.24
C VAL A 146 -32.43 3.96 48.43
N TRP A 147 -31.90 2.97 47.69
CA TRP A 147 -32.31 1.58 47.84
C TRP A 147 -32.06 1.04 49.26
N ALA A 148 -30.91 1.37 49.86
CA ALA A 148 -30.55 0.94 51.21
C ALA A 148 -31.34 1.64 52.33
N ILE A 149 -31.93 2.81 52.09
CA ILE A 149 -32.80 3.50 53.06
C ILE A 149 -34.24 2.98 52.97
N ASN A 150 -34.67 2.55 51.78
CA ASN A 150 -36.03 2.09 51.52
C ASN A 150 -36.23 0.57 51.74
N ILE A 151 -35.19 -0.16 52.14
CA ILE A 151 -35.23 -1.56 52.60
C ILE A 151 -35.39 -1.60 54.11
#